data_AF-A0A7H5EYE0-F1
#
_entry.id   AF-A0A7H5EYE0-F1
#
_cell.length_a   1.000
_cell.length_b   1.000
_cell.length_c   1.000
_cell.angle_alpha   90.00
_cell.angle_beta   90.00
_cell.angle_gamma   90.00
#
_symmetry.space_group_name_H-M   'P 1'
#
loop_
_entity.id
_entity.type
_entity.pdbx_description
1 polymer ?
#
loop_
_entity_poly.entity_id
_entity_poly.type
_entity_poly.pdbx_seq_one_letter_code
_entity_poly.pdbx_strand_id
1 'polypeptide(L)'
;MNSISYRICLLGLLMCSVFTLAGQSLPPALEILSGGGTWVAEGAGRGLAGRTEKQFSVGLDGQIVHVKTYNVNAETGTFGLRSEGVRYWQMADSSWHFTEYDKLGQHTSGKVTASGRDLYYDYVYQNFDVRDAWHYLDDHAYDYVVGLWNGTDWDRIFHRDTFRTVAPAVESGWMVVYAHDEHGRATEGSLAALRAAVKSGKEVRLRWKHTRSDKNAHSVEHFAEASFLTVLNDHHVLAQIEPIIGQTPNFREASITLKEQLQWSMLASTRGTHDTMMRNPATGELASHRPLALPMAWLIRP
;
A
#
# COMPACT_ATOMS: atom_id res chain seq x y z
N MET A 1 28.76 37.74 60.99
CA MET A 1 29.11 36.40 60.46
C MET A 1 27.85 35.55 60.44
N ASN A 2 27.32 35.29 59.24
CA ASN A 2 26.66 34.04 58.80
C ASN A 2 25.91 34.34 57.49
N SER A 3 26.46 33.78 56.41
CA SER A 3 25.90 33.75 55.07
C SER A 3 24.78 32.72 55.00
N ILE A 4 23.66 33.04 54.33
CA ILE A 4 22.78 32.02 53.75
C ILE A 4 22.40 32.45 52.34
N SER A 5 22.95 31.72 51.37
CA SER A 5 22.60 31.72 49.97
C SER A 5 21.34 30.90 49.74
N TYR A 6 20.40 31.38 48.93
CA TYR A 6 19.50 30.50 48.17
C TYR A 6 19.26 31.10 46.77
N ARG A 7 19.98 30.54 45.79
CA ARG A 7 19.54 30.48 44.40
C ARG A 7 18.80 29.15 44.24
N ILE A 8 17.51 29.16 43.96
CA ILE A 8 16.83 28.00 43.36
C ILE A 8 15.90 28.51 42.26
N CYS A 9 16.10 27.92 41.09
CA CYS A 9 15.40 28.14 39.84
C CYS A 9 13.92 27.76 39.95
N LEU A 10 13.04 28.52 39.30
CA LEU A 10 11.76 28.00 38.83
C LEU A 10 11.58 28.38 37.35
N LEU A 11 12.19 27.59 36.47
CA LEU A 11 11.78 27.49 35.07
C LEU A 11 10.44 26.74 35.08
N GLY A 12 9.34 27.47 34.91
CA GLY A 12 8.00 26.89 34.80
C GLY A 12 7.84 26.18 33.45
N LEU A 13 7.53 24.88 33.53
CA LEU A 13 7.31 23.94 32.44
C LEU A 13 6.48 24.52 31.27
N LEU A 14 7.05 24.49 30.07
CA LEU A 14 6.31 24.47 28.80
C LEU A 14 6.44 23.06 28.20
N MET A 15 5.89 22.05 28.89
CA MET A 15 5.68 20.71 28.32
C MET A 15 4.30 20.71 27.64
N CYS A 16 4.19 21.37 26.49
CA CYS A 16 3.20 20.94 25.52
C CYS A 16 3.66 19.57 25.02
N SER A 17 3.20 18.51 25.67
CA SER A 17 3.26 17.17 25.09
C SER A 17 2.47 17.26 23.78
N VAL A 18 3.20 17.32 22.68
CA VAL A 18 2.69 16.99 21.36
C VAL A 18 2.30 15.52 21.47
N PHE A 19 1.05 15.27 21.86
CA PHE A 19 0.42 13.99 21.61
C PHE A 19 0.33 13.90 20.09
N THR A 20 1.35 13.32 19.46
CA THR A 20 1.17 12.73 18.15
C THR A 20 0.03 11.74 18.30
N LEU A 21 -1.13 12.07 17.74
CA LEU A 21 -2.18 11.10 17.45
C LEU A 21 -1.57 10.09 16.49
N ALA A 22 -0.81 9.13 17.02
CA ALA A 22 -0.39 7.97 16.26
C ALA A 22 -1.67 7.20 15.97
N GLY A 23 -2.09 7.21 14.71
CA GLY A 23 -3.19 6.38 14.26
C GLY A 23 -2.91 4.92 14.59
N GLN A 24 -3.95 4.17 14.96
CA GLN A 24 -3.80 2.76 15.31
C GLN A 24 -3.34 1.97 14.08
N SER A 25 -2.30 1.14 14.22
CA SER A 25 -1.86 0.27 13.13
C SER A 25 -2.92 -0.79 12.83
N LEU A 26 -2.97 -1.25 11.59
CA LEU A 26 -3.83 -2.36 11.21
C LEU A 26 -3.42 -3.63 11.99
N PRO A 27 -4.39 -4.45 12.43
CA PRO A 27 -4.11 -5.79 12.92
C PRO A 27 -3.48 -6.64 11.80
N PRO A 28 -2.59 -7.59 12.12
CA PRO A 28 -1.88 -8.39 11.10
C PRO A 28 -2.80 -9.07 10.07
N ALA A 29 -3.95 -9.57 10.51
CA ALA A 29 -4.93 -10.17 9.61
C ALA A 29 -5.52 -9.17 8.60
N LEU A 30 -5.79 -7.92 9.02
CA LEU A 30 -6.26 -6.88 8.12
C LEU A 30 -5.13 -6.38 7.20
N GLU A 31 -3.87 -6.39 7.64
CA GLU A 31 -2.71 -6.13 6.77
C GLU A 31 -2.60 -7.18 5.65
N ILE A 32 -2.73 -8.47 5.99
CA ILE A 32 -2.69 -9.58 5.02
C ILE A 32 -3.85 -9.47 4.03
N LEU A 33 -5.09 -9.34 4.53
CA LEU A 33 -6.28 -9.26 3.67
C LEU A 33 -6.20 -8.06 2.72
N SER A 34 -5.79 -6.90 3.24
CA SER A 34 -5.68 -5.66 2.43
C SER A 34 -4.47 -5.66 1.50
N GLY A 35 -3.38 -6.35 1.86
CA GLY A 35 -2.22 -6.53 0.99
C GLY A 35 -2.48 -7.52 -0.16
N GLY A 36 -3.30 -8.54 0.09
CA GLY A 36 -3.71 -9.51 -0.94
C GLY A 36 -4.74 -8.97 -1.95
N GLY A 37 -5.39 -7.85 -1.64
CA GLY A 37 -6.36 -7.18 -2.51
C GLY A 37 -7.65 -7.99 -2.66
N THR A 38 -7.63 -9.03 -3.51
CA THR A 38 -8.82 -9.81 -3.86
C THR A 38 -8.75 -11.23 -3.33
N TRP A 39 -9.81 -11.66 -2.65
CA TRP A 39 -9.97 -12.98 -2.09
C TRP A 39 -11.21 -13.64 -2.68
N VAL A 40 -11.06 -14.85 -3.21
CA VAL A 40 -12.14 -15.59 -3.85
C VAL A 40 -12.34 -16.94 -3.18
N ALA A 41 -13.60 -17.30 -3.05
CA ALA A 41 -14.06 -18.65 -2.73
C ALA A 41 -14.93 -19.14 -3.90
N GLU A 42 -14.64 -20.35 -4.39
CA GLU A 42 -15.42 -21.03 -5.43
C GLU A 42 -15.85 -22.39 -4.89
N GLY A 43 -17.15 -22.57 -4.65
CA GLY A 43 -17.62 -23.78 -3.99
C GLY A 43 -19.13 -24.00 -4.06
N ALA A 44 -19.52 -25.26 -3.89
CA ALA A 44 -20.91 -25.68 -3.72
C ALA A 44 -21.37 -25.53 -2.25
N GLY A 45 -20.93 -24.46 -1.57
CA GLY A 45 -21.26 -24.19 -0.18
C GLY A 45 -22.77 -24.08 0.02
N ARG A 46 -23.30 -24.66 1.12
CA ARG A 46 -24.70 -24.45 1.50
C ARG A 46 -24.87 -22.96 1.85
N GLY A 47 -25.70 -22.24 1.09
CA GLY A 47 -26.10 -20.85 1.35
C GLY A 47 -25.56 -19.80 0.37
N LEU A 48 -24.36 -20.00 -0.19
CA LEU A 48 -23.74 -19.17 -1.22
C LEU A 48 -23.22 -20.07 -2.34
N ALA A 49 -24.12 -20.80 -3.00
CA ALA A 49 -23.72 -21.62 -4.13
C ALA A 49 -23.13 -20.73 -5.24
N GLY A 50 -21.89 -20.98 -5.64
CA GLY A 50 -21.21 -20.25 -6.71
C GLY A 50 -19.92 -19.58 -6.25
N ARG A 51 -19.63 -18.42 -6.85
CA ARG A 51 -18.41 -17.64 -6.61
C ARG A 51 -18.71 -16.48 -5.65
N THR A 52 -17.87 -16.34 -4.63
CA THR A 52 -17.80 -15.17 -3.75
C THR A 52 -16.44 -14.51 -3.90
N GLU A 53 -16.43 -13.19 -4.01
CA GLU A 53 -15.21 -12.39 -4.08
C GLU A 53 -15.27 -11.26 -3.06
N LYS A 54 -14.19 -11.06 -2.31
CA LYS A 54 -14.02 -9.95 -1.38
C LYS A 54 -12.77 -9.18 -1.75
N GLN A 55 -12.94 -7.89 -2.02
CA GLN A 55 -11.86 -6.96 -2.33
C GLN A 55 -11.62 -6.05 -1.15
N PHE A 56 -10.38 -5.98 -0.67
CA PHE A 56 -9.95 -5.16 0.46
C PHE A 56 -8.98 -4.09 -0.05
N SER A 57 -9.13 -2.87 0.44
CA SER A 57 -8.19 -1.79 0.14
C SER A 57 -8.03 -0.84 1.32
N VAL A 58 -6.82 -0.39 1.58
CA VAL A 58 -6.53 0.57 2.64
C VAL A 58 -6.95 1.98 2.23
N GLY A 59 -7.58 2.72 3.15
CA GLY A 59 -7.94 4.12 2.99
C GLY A 59 -7.43 4.98 4.16
N LEU A 60 -7.50 6.31 3.99
CA LEU A 60 -7.10 7.30 4.99
C LEU A 60 -5.72 7.01 5.62
N ASP A 61 -4.69 6.80 4.79
CA ASP A 61 -3.32 6.54 5.26
C ASP A 61 -3.18 5.37 6.25
N GLY A 62 -3.96 4.29 6.06
CA GLY A 62 -3.91 3.12 6.95
C GLY A 62 -4.94 3.12 8.06
N GLN A 63 -5.75 4.17 8.19
CA GLN A 63 -6.71 4.28 9.30
C GLN A 63 -8.00 3.48 9.08
N ILE A 64 -8.31 3.14 7.83
CA ILE A 64 -9.48 2.32 7.50
C ILE A 64 -9.17 1.27 6.43
N VAL A 65 -10.00 0.24 6.37
CA VAL A 65 -10.02 -0.76 5.29
C VAL A 65 -11.39 -0.74 4.62
N HIS A 66 -11.44 -0.40 3.35
CA HIS A 66 -12.64 -0.56 2.52
C HIS A 66 -12.77 -2.01 2.07
N VAL A 67 -14.00 -2.51 2.00
CA VAL A 67 -14.29 -3.86 1.52
C VAL A 67 -15.44 -3.84 0.54
N LYS A 68 -15.30 -4.56 -0.57
CA LYS A 68 -16.38 -4.85 -1.52
C LYS A 68 -16.61 -6.35 -1.57
N THR A 69 -17.85 -6.79 -1.47
CA THR A 69 -18.21 -8.20 -1.63
C THR A 69 -19.05 -8.38 -2.90
N TYR A 70 -18.61 -9.28 -3.79
CA TYR A 70 -19.31 -9.70 -4.98
C TYR A 70 -19.77 -11.14 -4.81
N ASN A 71 -20.98 -11.43 -5.28
CA ASN A 71 -21.57 -12.77 -5.20
C ASN A 71 -22.39 -13.07 -6.45
N VAL A 72 -22.56 -14.35 -6.75
CA VAL A 72 -23.57 -14.82 -7.69
C VAL A 72 -24.96 -14.58 -7.08
N ASN A 73 -25.82 -13.88 -7.81
CA ASN A 73 -27.22 -13.75 -7.42
C ASN A 73 -27.94 -15.09 -7.63
N ALA A 74 -28.58 -15.61 -6.60
CA ALA A 74 -29.23 -16.92 -6.65
C ALA A 74 -30.42 -17.00 -7.62
N GLU A 75 -31.10 -15.88 -7.90
CA GLU A 75 -32.27 -15.82 -8.78
C GLU A 75 -31.87 -15.66 -10.25
N THR A 76 -30.90 -14.78 -10.52
CA THR A 76 -30.50 -14.42 -11.90
C THR A 76 -29.26 -15.16 -12.38
N GLY A 77 -28.50 -15.79 -11.48
CA GLY A 77 -27.19 -16.39 -11.79
C GLY A 77 -26.09 -15.38 -12.12
N THR A 78 -26.36 -14.08 -12.04
CA THR A 78 -25.39 -13.04 -12.42
C THR A 78 -24.44 -12.75 -11.27
N PHE A 79 -23.13 -12.73 -11.55
CA PHE A 79 -22.12 -12.27 -10.61
C PHE A 79 -22.06 -10.74 -10.58
N GLY A 80 -22.05 -10.16 -9.39
CA GLY A 80 -21.98 -8.70 -9.24
C GLY A 80 -21.83 -8.24 -7.80
N LEU A 81 -21.62 -6.93 -7.65
CA LEU A 81 -21.45 -6.28 -6.36
C LEU A 81 -22.71 -6.48 -5.50
N ARG A 82 -22.50 -6.99 -4.27
CA ARG A 82 -23.58 -7.33 -3.33
C ARG A 82 -23.58 -6.43 -2.11
N SER A 83 -22.40 -6.07 -1.59
CA SER A 83 -22.23 -5.15 -0.46
C SER A 83 -20.91 -4.40 -0.54
N GLU A 84 -20.88 -3.23 0.09
CA GLU A 84 -19.67 -2.44 0.35
C GLU A 84 -19.63 -2.03 1.82
N GLY A 85 -18.43 -1.85 2.36
CA GLY A 85 -18.28 -1.42 3.74
C GLY A 85 -16.89 -0.97 4.11
N VAL A 86 -16.73 -0.66 5.39
CA VAL A 86 -15.51 -0.12 5.97
C VAL A 86 -15.21 -0.80 7.30
N ARG A 87 -13.94 -1.06 7.56
CA ARG A 87 -13.41 -1.42 8.88
C ARG A 87 -12.62 -0.24 9.40
N TYR A 88 -12.86 0.14 10.64
CA TYR A 88 -12.31 1.35 11.22
C TYR A 88 -12.02 1.18 12.72
N TRP A 89 -11.06 1.93 13.22
CA TRP A 89 -10.78 2.00 14.66
C TRP A 89 -11.76 2.95 15.35
N GLN A 90 -12.45 2.48 16.37
CA GLN A 90 -13.34 3.27 17.20
C GLN A 90 -12.65 3.65 18.51
N MET A 91 -12.38 4.94 18.67
CA MET A 91 -11.69 5.46 19.86
C MET A 91 -12.47 5.25 21.15
N ALA A 92 -13.81 5.29 21.10
CA ALA A 92 -14.67 5.24 22.29
C ALA A 92 -14.50 3.95 23.10
N ASP A 93 -14.25 2.82 22.43
CA ASP A 93 -14.05 1.53 23.07
C ASP A 93 -12.69 0.89 22.73
N SER A 94 -11.81 1.65 22.06
CA SER A 94 -10.47 1.21 21.65
C SER A 94 -10.50 -0.13 20.95
N SER A 95 -11.37 -0.27 19.94
CA SER A 95 -11.49 -1.50 19.19
C SER A 95 -11.79 -1.26 17.71
N TRP A 96 -11.54 -2.27 16.87
CA TRP A 96 -11.90 -2.23 15.47
C TRP A 96 -13.39 -2.57 15.32
N HIS A 97 -14.05 -1.85 14.42
CA HIS A 97 -15.45 -2.04 14.06
C HIS A 97 -15.56 -2.20 12.55
N PHE A 98 -16.70 -2.71 12.11
CA PHE A 98 -17.07 -2.73 10.70
C PHE A 98 -18.49 -2.25 10.51
N THR A 99 -18.72 -1.71 9.32
CA THR A 99 -20.06 -1.42 8.80
C THR A 99 -20.11 -1.84 7.34
N GLU A 100 -21.16 -2.55 6.95
CA GLU A 100 -21.46 -2.96 5.58
C GLU A 100 -22.88 -2.57 5.19
N TYR A 101 -23.03 -2.13 3.94
CA TYR A 101 -24.29 -1.82 3.30
C TYR A 101 -24.46 -2.73 2.11
N ASP A 102 -25.63 -3.34 2.02
CA ASP A 102 -25.96 -4.26 0.95
C ASP A 102 -26.73 -3.54 -0.17
N LYS A 103 -26.74 -4.10 -1.38
CA LYS A 103 -27.42 -3.49 -2.55
C LYS A 103 -28.94 -3.34 -2.39
N LEU A 104 -29.54 -3.93 -1.35
CA LEU A 104 -30.96 -3.83 -1.01
C LEU A 104 -31.20 -2.77 0.08
N GLY A 105 -30.17 -2.06 0.52
CA GLY A 105 -30.23 -1.03 1.56
C GLY A 105 -30.18 -1.59 2.99
N GLN A 106 -29.90 -2.88 3.18
CA GLN A 106 -29.69 -3.45 4.50
C GLN A 106 -28.32 -3.01 5.04
N HIS A 107 -28.26 -2.84 6.35
CA HIS A 107 -27.08 -2.42 7.07
C HIS A 107 -26.69 -3.49 8.10
N THR A 108 -25.41 -3.79 8.17
CA THR A 108 -24.84 -4.68 9.19
C THR A 108 -23.60 -4.01 9.75
N SER A 109 -23.48 -4.00 11.08
CA SER A 109 -22.32 -3.45 11.76
C SER A 109 -21.99 -4.26 12.99
N GLY A 110 -20.74 -4.22 13.41
CA GLY A 110 -20.30 -4.93 14.58
C GLY A 110 -18.83 -4.74 14.87
N LYS A 111 -18.30 -5.61 15.74
CA LYS A 111 -16.93 -5.53 16.21
C LYS A 111 -16.02 -6.41 15.36
N VAL A 112 -14.80 -5.97 15.17
CA VAL A 112 -13.72 -6.75 14.56
C VAL A 112 -12.69 -7.05 15.63
N THR A 113 -12.35 -8.33 15.79
CA THR A 113 -11.27 -8.76 16.68
C THR A 113 -10.26 -9.59 15.90
N ALA A 114 -8.99 -9.46 16.26
CA ALA A 114 -7.91 -10.24 15.67
C ALA A 114 -7.20 -11.03 16.77
N SER A 115 -6.89 -12.29 16.49
CA SER A 115 -6.06 -13.15 17.35
C SER A 115 -4.89 -13.66 16.50
N GLY A 116 -3.74 -12.99 16.60
CA GLY A 116 -2.64 -13.23 15.68
C GLY A 116 -3.02 -12.87 14.23
N ARG A 117 -3.05 -13.86 13.34
CA ARG A 117 -3.43 -13.72 11.92
C ARG A 117 -4.87 -14.10 11.64
N ASP A 118 -5.60 -14.58 12.64
CA ASP A 118 -7.04 -14.82 12.54
C ASP A 118 -7.82 -13.51 12.72
N LEU A 119 -8.98 -13.43 12.07
CA LEU A 119 -9.87 -12.28 12.13
C LEU A 119 -11.32 -12.72 12.38
N TYR A 120 -12.02 -12.01 13.24
CA TYR A 120 -13.39 -12.31 13.62
C TYR A 120 -14.24 -11.05 13.50
N TYR A 121 -15.42 -11.18 12.90
CA TYR A 121 -16.46 -10.15 12.90
C TYR A 121 -17.63 -10.65 13.73
N ASP A 122 -17.96 -9.95 14.81
CA ASP A 122 -19.06 -10.28 15.71
C ASP A 122 -20.17 -9.24 15.57
N TYR A 123 -21.39 -9.69 15.29
CA TYR A 123 -22.53 -8.80 15.08
C TYR A 123 -23.87 -9.49 15.37
N VAL A 124 -24.90 -8.68 15.62
CA VAL A 124 -26.26 -9.18 15.82
C VAL A 124 -27.01 -9.12 14.49
N TYR A 125 -27.55 -10.26 14.06
CA TYR A 125 -28.39 -10.37 12.87
C TYR A 125 -29.71 -11.06 13.22
N GLN A 126 -30.84 -10.38 13.01
CA GLN A 126 -32.19 -10.88 13.35
C GLN A 126 -32.30 -11.43 14.79
N ASN A 127 -31.68 -10.73 15.76
CA ASN A 127 -31.61 -11.11 17.18
C ASN A 127 -30.73 -12.34 17.50
N PHE A 128 -29.88 -12.76 16.58
CA PHE A 128 -28.88 -13.80 16.81
C PHE A 128 -27.47 -13.23 16.82
N ASP A 129 -26.64 -13.72 17.74
CA ASP A 129 -25.20 -13.45 17.76
C ASP A 129 -24.52 -14.26 16.65
N VAL A 130 -24.08 -13.55 15.61
CA VAL A 130 -23.43 -14.13 14.44
C VAL A 130 -21.95 -13.76 14.45
N ARG A 131 -21.13 -14.73 14.05
CA ARG A 131 -19.71 -14.55 13.83
C ARG A 131 -19.32 -14.95 12.41
N ASP A 132 -18.55 -14.08 11.77
CA ASP A 132 -17.70 -14.41 10.63
C ASP A 132 -16.27 -14.62 11.13
N ALA A 133 -15.74 -15.83 10.98
CA ALA A 133 -14.38 -16.17 11.36
C ALA A 133 -13.52 -16.42 10.12
N TRP A 134 -12.38 -15.74 10.04
CA TRP A 134 -11.31 -15.96 9.07
C TRP A 134 -10.14 -16.60 9.81
N HIS A 135 -10.04 -17.91 9.71
CA HIS A 135 -8.93 -18.68 10.28
C HIS A 135 -7.78 -18.73 9.29
N TYR A 136 -6.63 -18.22 9.71
CA TYR A 136 -5.45 -18.16 8.89
C TYR A 136 -4.94 -19.57 8.56
N LEU A 137 -4.74 -19.85 7.28
CA LEU A 137 -4.07 -21.07 6.82
C LEU A 137 -2.65 -20.75 6.38
N ASP A 138 -2.52 -19.78 5.47
CA ASP A 138 -1.26 -19.22 4.97
C ASP A 138 -1.49 -17.81 4.39
N ASP A 139 -0.43 -17.14 3.91
CA ASP A 139 -0.52 -15.76 3.38
C ASP A 139 -1.39 -15.63 2.12
N HIS A 140 -1.86 -16.75 1.56
CA HIS A 140 -2.69 -16.83 0.37
C HIS A 140 -4.03 -17.56 0.61
N ALA A 141 -4.33 -17.97 1.84
CA ALA A 141 -5.53 -18.74 2.14
C ALA A 141 -6.06 -18.55 3.57
N TYR A 142 -7.39 -18.46 3.67
CA TYR A 142 -8.15 -18.45 4.92
C TYR A 142 -9.29 -19.47 4.86
N ASP A 143 -9.49 -20.21 5.94
CA ASP A 143 -10.73 -20.95 6.19
C ASP A 143 -11.75 -19.98 6.78
N TYR A 144 -12.87 -19.80 6.09
CA TYR A 144 -13.90 -18.83 6.43
C TYR A 144 -15.15 -19.55 6.93
N VAL A 145 -15.65 -19.16 8.10
CA VAL A 145 -16.83 -19.77 8.73
C VAL A 145 -17.80 -18.67 9.14
N VAL A 146 -19.08 -18.87 8.85
CA VAL A 146 -20.17 -18.00 9.32
C VAL A 146 -21.18 -18.84 10.09
N GLY A 147 -21.55 -18.40 11.28
CA GLY A 147 -22.45 -19.17 12.13
C GLY A 147 -22.92 -18.43 13.38
N LEU A 148 -23.79 -19.10 14.14
CA LEU A 148 -24.18 -18.70 15.48
C LEU A 148 -23.06 -19.04 16.46
N TRP A 149 -22.61 -18.03 17.20
CA TRP A 149 -21.48 -18.15 18.12
C TRP A 149 -21.91 -17.89 19.56
N ASN A 150 -21.66 -18.84 20.45
CA ASN A 150 -22.07 -18.73 21.87
C ASN A 150 -20.98 -18.13 22.78
N GLY A 151 -19.87 -17.66 22.21
CA GLY A 151 -18.70 -17.18 22.94
C GLY A 151 -17.55 -18.19 22.99
N THR A 152 -17.84 -19.49 22.86
CA THR A 152 -16.85 -20.57 22.99
C THR A 152 -16.85 -21.57 21.84
N ASP A 153 -18.02 -21.84 21.24
CA ASP A 153 -18.20 -22.78 20.14
C ASP A 153 -19.33 -22.32 19.20
N TRP A 154 -19.43 -23.00 18.06
CA TRP A 154 -20.49 -22.81 17.08
C TRP A 154 -21.74 -23.57 17.49
N ASP A 155 -22.81 -22.86 17.82
CA ASP A 155 -24.13 -23.48 17.98
C ASP A 155 -24.65 -24.01 16.64
N ARG A 156 -24.34 -23.29 15.56
CA ARG A 156 -24.70 -23.67 14.19
C ARG A 156 -23.83 -22.96 13.16
N ILE A 157 -23.30 -23.71 12.21
CA ILE A 157 -22.61 -23.16 11.03
C ILE A 157 -23.61 -22.99 9.89
N PHE A 158 -23.67 -21.79 9.33
CA PHE A 158 -24.47 -21.47 8.15
C PHE A 158 -23.68 -21.64 6.86
N HIS A 159 -22.41 -21.23 6.88
CA HIS A 159 -21.54 -21.25 5.71
C HIS A 159 -20.11 -21.55 6.14
N ARG A 160 -19.40 -22.29 5.29
CA ARG A 160 -17.97 -22.50 5.40
C ARG A 160 -17.38 -22.61 4.01
N ASP A 161 -16.27 -21.93 3.78
CA ASP A 161 -15.53 -21.97 2.52
C ASP A 161 -14.05 -21.65 2.75
N THR A 162 -13.23 -21.86 1.74
CA THR A 162 -11.83 -21.44 1.75
C THR A 162 -11.66 -20.26 0.80
N PHE A 163 -11.41 -19.08 1.37
CA PHE A 163 -10.99 -17.94 0.57
C PHE A 163 -9.52 -18.09 0.24
N ARG A 164 -9.20 -17.98 -1.04
CA ARG A 164 -7.83 -17.87 -1.51
C ARG A 164 -7.64 -16.49 -2.09
N THR A 165 -6.48 -15.88 -1.86
CA THR A 165 -6.17 -14.69 -2.64
C THR A 165 -6.19 -15.10 -4.10
N VAL A 166 -6.99 -14.40 -4.90
CA VAL A 166 -6.67 -14.34 -6.31
C VAL A 166 -5.43 -13.49 -6.28
N ALA A 167 -4.25 -14.14 -6.33
CA ALA A 167 -3.00 -13.44 -6.60
C ALA A 167 -3.39 -12.41 -7.66
N PRO A 168 -3.31 -11.09 -7.34
CA PRO A 168 -3.99 -10.06 -8.10
C PRO A 168 -3.74 -10.41 -9.54
N ALA A 169 -4.80 -10.74 -10.30
CA ALA A 169 -4.67 -11.37 -11.63
C ALA A 169 -3.51 -10.66 -12.27
N VAL A 170 -2.36 -11.35 -12.39
CA VAL A 170 -1.10 -10.60 -12.44
C VAL A 170 -1.27 -9.67 -13.61
N GLU A 171 -1.41 -8.37 -13.35
CA GLU A 171 -0.87 -7.42 -14.29
C GLU A 171 0.61 -7.72 -14.14
N SER A 172 1.06 -8.71 -14.92
CA SER A 172 2.42 -9.20 -14.97
C SER A 172 3.25 -8.00 -15.37
N GLY A 173 3.66 -7.23 -14.38
CA GLY A 173 3.74 -5.79 -14.57
C GLY A 173 4.17 -5.07 -13.33
N TRP A 174 4.76 -3.91 -13.58
CA TRP A 174 5.26 -3.01 -12.56
C TRP A 174 4.11 -2.11 -12.11
N MET A 175 3.84 -2.05 -10.81
CA MET A 175 2.81 -1.17 -10.24
C MET A 175 3.44 0.06 -9.61
N VAL A 176 2.89 1.25 -9.86
CA VAL A 176 3.31 2.48 -9.17
C VAL A 176 2.89 2.36 -7.70
N VAL A 177 3.86 2.36 -6.78
CA VAL A 177 3.61 2.35 -5.32
C VAL A 177 3.79 3.74 -4.72
N TYR A 178 4.57 4.60 -5.39
CA TYR A 178 4.78 5.98 -4.98
C TYR A 178 5.23 6.84 -6.17
N ALA A 179 4.73 8.07 -6.28
CA ALA A 179 5.27 9.07 -7.20
C ALA A 179 5.37 10.44 -6.53
N HIS A 180 6.29 11.27 -7.02
CA HIS A 180 6.48 12.63 -6.53
C HIS A 180 6.79 13.62 -7.64
N ASP A 181 6.57 14.90 -7.37
CA ASP A 181 6.98 16.03 -8.22
C ASP A 181 8.46 16.41 -8.03
N GLU A 182 8.93 17.45 -8.72
CA GLU A 182 10.31 17.95 -8.60
C GLU A 182 10.70 18.47 -7.21
N HIS A 183 9.73 18.67 -6.31
CA HIS A 183 9.94 19.09 -4.93
C HIS A 183 9.81 17.94 -3.92
N GLY A 184 9.62 16.70 -4.41
CA GLY A 184 9.45 15.52 -3.57
C GLY A 184 8.09 15.42 -2.90
N ARG A 185 7.11 16.21 -3.33
CA ARG A 185 5.74 16.12 -2.82
C ARG A 185 5.05 14.95 -3.50
N ALA A 186 4.36 14.13 -2.72
CA ALA A 186 3.66 12.97 -3.23
C ALA A 186 2.58 13.38 -4.24
N THR A 187 2.54 12.70 -5.39
CA THR A 187 1.53 12.88 -6.44
C THR A 187 0.69 11.62 -6.64
N GLU A 188 1.19 10.45 -6.23
CA GLU A 188 0.49 9.16 -6.29
C GLU A 188 1.07 8.20 -5.24
N GLY A 189 0.26 7.26 -4.76
CA GLY A 189 0.68 6.22 -3.82
C GLY A 189 1.16 6.77 -2.47
N SER A 190 1.99 6.01 -1.76
CA SER A 190 2.55 6.46 -0.47
C SER A 190 4.01 6.08 -0.28
N LEU A 191 4.78 7.03 0.27
CA LEU A 191 6.19 6.79 0.61
C LEU A 191 6.33 5.68 1.66
N ALA A 192 5.34 5.52 2.55
CA ALA A 192 5.30 4.45 3.52
C ALA A 192 5.18 3.07 2.85
N ALA A 193 4.31 2.92 1.85
CA ALA A 193 4.16 1.68 1.09
C ALA A 193 5.43 1.34 0.31
N LEU A 194 6.07 2.33 -0.32
CA LEU A 194 7.36 2.14 -0.97
C LEU A 194 8.43 1.66 0.02
N ARG A 195 8.55 2.31 1.20
CA ARG A 195 9.50 1.86 2.23
C ARG A 195 9.22 0.43 2.69
N ALA A 196 7.96 0.08 2.90
CA ALA A 196 7.57 -1.27 3.30
C ALA A 196 7.94 -2.30 2.22
N ALA A 197 7.70 -1.98 0.94
CA ALA A 197 8.07 -2.84 -0.19
C ALA A 197 9.60 -3.03 -0.31
N VAL A 198 10.37 -1.95 -0.14
CA VAL A 198 11.84 -2.03 -0.14
C VAL A 198 12.34 -2.90 1.03
N LYS A 199 11.80 -2.69 2.23
CA LYS A 199 12.16 -3.46 3.43
C LYS A 199 11.78 -4.94 3.34
N SER A 200 10.74 -5.28 2.56
CA SER A 200 10.35 -6.66 2.30
C SER A 200 11.06 -7.30 1.10
N GLY A 201 12.02 -6.59 0.48
CA GLY A 201 12.88 -7.14 -0.58
C GLY A 201 12.24 -7.14 -1.97
N LYS A 202 11.19 -6.33 -2.20
CA LYS A 202 10.57 -6.19 -3.53
C LYS A 202 11.54 -5.50 -4.50
N GLU A 203 11.51 -5.95 -5.75
CA GLU A 203 12.23 -5.28 -6.84
C GLU A 203 11.63 -3.88 -7.07
N VAL A 204 12.50 -2.89 -7.32
CA VAL A 204 12.09 -1.49 -7.55
C VAL A 204 12.53 -1.05 -8.94
N ARG A 205 11.62 -0.41 -9.66
CA ARG A 205 11.87 0.25 -10.95
C ARG A 205 11.48 1.71 -10.86
N LEU A 206 12.31 2.56 -11.44
CA LEU A 206 12.08 4.00 -11.53
C LEU A 206 11.50 4.31 -12.91
N ARG A 207 10.59 5.28 -12.94
CA ARG A 207 10.04 5.88 -14.16
C ARG A 207 10.12 7.38 -14.07
N TRP A 208 10.68 8.03 -15.10
CA TRP A 208 10.67 9.48 -15.20
C TRP A 208 10.49 9.93 -16.65
N LYS A 209 9.92 11.13 -16.82
CA LYS A 209 9.60 11.70 -18.13
C LYS A 209 10.28 13.04 -18.31
N HIS A 210 10.80 13.27 -19.51
CA HIS A 210 11.27 14.57 -19.95
C HIS A 210 10.41 15.06 -21.11
N THR A 211 9.84 16.25 -21.00
CA THR A 211 9.04 16.89 -22.05
C THR A 211 9.76 18.13 -22.52
N ARG A 212 9.99 18.28 -23.83
CA ARG A 212 10.53 19.53 -24.40
C ARG A 212 9.45 20.60 -24.35
N SER A 213 9.86 21.82 -24.01
CA SER A 213 9.00 23.01 -23.97
C SER A 213 8.67 23.59 -25.35
N ASP A 214 8.86 22.84 -26.43
CA ASP A 214 8.57 23.31 -27.80
C ASP A 214 7.08 23.17 -28.16
N LYS A 215 6.67 23.85 -29.24
CA LYS A 215 5.26 23.94 -29.68
C LYS A 215 4.60 22.58 -29.98
N ASN A 216 5.39 21.51 -30.14
CA ASN A 216 4.92 20.18 -30.49
C ASN A 216 4.98 19.17 -29.33
N ALA A 217 5.32 19.63 -28.11
CA ALA A 217 5.31 18.84 -26.87
C ALA A 217 5.89 17.43 -27.02
N HIS A 218 7.12 17.33 -27.56
CA HIS A 218 7.81 16.06 -27.64
C HIS A 218 8.23 15.56 -26.25
N SER A 219 8.09 14.27 -26.00
CA SER A 219 8.49 13.69 -24.71
C SER A 219 9.22 12.36 -24.85
N VAL A 220 10.12 12.10 -23.90
CA VAL A 220 10.77 10.81 -23.70
C VAL A 220 10.45 10.36 -22.28
N GLU A 221 10.11 9.09 -22.13
CA GLU A 221 9.93 8.44 -20.85
C GLU A 221 10.98 7.35 -20.71
N HIS A 222 11.57 7.28 -19.51
CA HIS A 222 12.64 6.37 -19.20
C HIS A 222 12.23 5.47 -18.04
N PHE A 223 12.72 4.23 -18.11
CA PHE A 223 12.54 3.23 -17.07
C PHE A 223 13.90 2.63 -16.75
N ALA A 224 14.21 2.48 -15.47
CA ALA A 224 15.43 1.82 -15.03
C ALA A 224 15.20 1.07 -13.72
N GLU A 225 15.80 -0.10 -13.59
CA GLU A 225 15.76 -0.86 -12.34
C GLU A 225 16.74 -0.25 -11.33
N ALA A 226 16.36 -0.31 -10.05
CA ALA A 226 17.24 0.09 -8.96
C ALA A 226 18.23 -1.04 -8.66
N SER A 227 19.50 -0.84 -8.99
CA SER A 227 20.58 -1.78 -8.66
C SER A 227 20.93 -1.78 -7.17
N PHE A 228 20.72 -0.66 -6.49
CA PHE A 228 21.05 -0.50 -5.08
C PHE A 228 20.05 0.45 -4.40
N LEU A 229 19.49 0.01 -3.27
CA LEU A 229 18.47 0.73 -2.51
C LEU A 229 19.01 1.13 -1.14
N THR A 230 18.68 2.35 -0.70
CA THR A 230 18.99 2.85 0.64
C THR A 230 17.74 3.46 1.25
N VAL A 231 17.40 3.03 2.46
CA VAL A 231 16.39 3.70 3.29
C VAL A 231 17.11 4.62 4.27
N LEU A 232 17.05 5.92 4.03
CA LEU A 232 17.73 6.94 4.83
C LEU A 232 16.83 7.43 5.96
N ASN A 233 17.32 7.31 7.20
CA ASN A 233 16.65 7.71 8.44
C ASN A 233 15.22 7.16 8.58
N ASP A 234 14.93 6.00 7.98
CA ASP A 234 13.58 5.41 7.91
C ASP A 234 12.47 6.30 7.28
N HIS A 235 12.88 7.37 6.58
CA HIS A 235 11.94 8.32 6.00
C HIS A 235 12.00 8.35 4.48
N HIS A 236 13.19 8.31 3.90
CA HIS A 236 13.39 8.47 2.47
C HIS A 236 13.99 7.23 1.83
N VAL A 237 13.62 6.98 0.59
CA VAL A 237 14.22 5.92 -0.22
C VAL A 237 15.11 6.57 -1.27
N LEU A 238 16.32 6.03 -1.42
CA LEU A 238 17.23 6.34 -2.50
C LEU A 238 17.48 5.09 -3.33
N ALA A 239 17.59 5.27 -4.65
CA ALA A 239 17.84 4.20 -5.60
C ALA A 239 18.96 4.60 -6.55
N GLN A 240 20.03 3.81 -6.58
CA GLN A 240 21.06 3.94 -7.60
C GLN A 240 20.73 3.01 -8.77
N ILE A 241 20.83 3.51 -9.99
CA ILE A 241 20.69 2.73 -11.22
C ILE A 241 22.06 2.38 -11.80
N GLU A 242 22.12 1.32 -12.62
CA GLU A 242 23.30 1.05 -13.44
C GLU A 242 23.65 2.25 -14.33
N PRO A 243 24.94 2.51 -14.60
CA PRO A 243 25.35 3.52 -15.56
C PRO A 243 24.76 3.29 -16.96
N ILE A 244 24.22 4.34 -17.58
CA ILE A 244 23.56 4.29 -18.87
C ILE A 244 24.40 5.05 -19.90
N ILE A 245 24.65 4.45 -21.06
CA ILE A 245 25.26 5.15 -22.20
C ILE A 245 24.29 6.25 -22.68
N GLY A 246 24.80 7.47 -22.84
CA GLY A 246 24.03 8.63 -23.22
C GLY A 246 23.28 8.41 -24.53
N GLN A 247 22.08 8.99 -24.64
CA GLN A 247 21.18 8.80 -25.77
C GLN A 247 20.80 10.15 -26.38
N THR A 248 20.59 10.16 -27.71
CA THR A 248 20.03 11.31 -28.43
C THR A 248 18.77 10.87 -29.17
N PRO A 249 17.58 11.33 -28.76
CA PRO A 249 16.34 11.04 -29.48
C PRO A 249 16.20 11.91 -30.74
N ASN A 250 15.75 11.30 -31.84
CA ASN A 250 15.25 11.97 -33.03
C ASN A 250 13.73 11.76 -33.11
N PHE A 251 12.97 12.79 -32.70
CA PHE A 251 11.51 12.72 -32.64
C PHE A 251 10.83 12.67 -34.00
N ARG A 252 11.48 13.11 -35.09
CA ARG A 252 10.91 13.06 -36.44
C ARG A 252 10.94 11.65 -37.01
N GLU A 253 12.00 10.91 -36.70
CA GLU A 253 12.23 9.55 -37.21
C GLU A 253 11.86 8.46 -36.20
N ALA A 254 11.43 8.84 -35.00
CA ALA A 254 11.18 7.93 -33.88
C ALA A 254 12.36 6.99 -33.57
N SER A 255 13.58 7.54 -33.63
CA SER A 255 14.83 6.78 -33.42
C SER A 255 15.65 7.35 -32.27
N ILE A 256 16.54 6.54 -31.70
CA ILE A 256 17.49 6.92 -30.64
C ILE A 256 18.88 6.45 -31.04
N THR A 257 19.88 7.33 -30.89
CA THR A 257 21.30 7.00 -31.12
C THR A 257 22.10 7.09 -29.82
N LEU A 258 23.14 6.26 -29.69
CA LEU A 258 24.04 6.27 -28.54
C LEU A 258 25.12 7.34 -28.68
N LYS A 259 25.53 7.93 -27.55
CA LYS A 259 26.65 8.88 -27.45
C LYS A 259 27.88 8.15 -26.91
N GLU A 260 28.82 7.84 -27.79
CA GLU A 260 30.02 7.04 -27.47
C GLU A 260 30.86 7.60 -26.31
N GLN A 261 30.86 8.92 -26.12
CA GLN A 261 31.70 9.61 -25.14
C GLN A 261 30.93 10.07 -23.88
N LEU A 262 29.71 9.57 -23.68
CA LEU A 262 28.89 9.96 -22.54
C LEU A 262 28.25 8.74 -21.89
N GLN A 263 28.54 8.54 -20.62
CA GLN A 263 27.81 7.64 -19.74
C GLN A 263 27.31 8.45 -18.56
N TRP A 264 26.10 8.18 -18.10
CA TRP A 264 25.53 8.86 -16.94
C TRP A 264 25.02 7.86 -15.91
N SER A 265 25.17 8.21 -14.64
CA SER A 265 24.65 7.48 -13.48
C SER A 265 23.72 8.39 -12.69
N MET A 266 22.79 7.80 -11.95
CA MET A 266 21.85 8.55 -11.13
C MET A 266 21.61 7.84 -9.79
N LEU A 267 21.61 8.65 -8.74
CA LEU A 267 21.06 8.31 -7.43
C LEU A 267 19.71 9.04 -7.29
N ALA A 268 18.64 8.31 -7.54
CA ALA A 268 17.29 8.79 -7.35
C ALA A 268 16.94 8.90 -5.85
N SER A 269 15.99 9.78 -5.51
CA SER A 269 15.62 10.10 -4.13
C SER A 269 14.16 10.51 -4.10
N THR A 270 13.44 10.02 -3.09
CA THR A 270 12.02 10.37 -2.88
C THR A 270 11.80 11.83 -2.47
N ARG A 271 12.87 12.65 -2.38
CA ARG A 271 12.83 14.08 -2.04
C ARG A 271 12.75 15.02 -3.25
N GLY A 272 12.62 14.49 -4.48
CA GLY A 272 12.54 15.29 -5.70
C GLY A 272 13.89 15.72 -6.29
N THR A 273 14.94 15.80 -5.47
CA THR A 273 16.31 16.10 -5.92
C THR A 273 17.14 14.81 -6.03
N HIS A 274 17.67 14.55 -7.21
CA HIS A 274 18.46 13.38 -7.57
C HIS A 274 19.91 13.78 -7.81
N ASP A 275 20.87 12.93 -7.47
CA ASP A 275 22.27 13.19 -7.82
C ASP A 275 22.61 12.52 -9.16
N THR A 276 23.24 13.27 -10.06
CA THR A 276 23.58 12.79 -11.41
C THR A 276 25.04 13.02 -11.70
N MET A 277 25.65 12.03 -12.32
CA MET A 277 27.06 12.04 -12.66
C MET A 277 27.25 11.60 -14.10
N MET A 278 28.07 12.32 -14.87
CA MET A 278 28.38 12.04 -16.27
C MET A 278 29.88 11.85 -16.44
N ARG A 279 30.27 10.79 -17.14
CA ARG A 279 31.67 10.44 -17.39
C ARG A 279 31.88 10.05 -18.85
N ASN A 280 33.11 10.20 -19.32
CA ASN A 280 33.53 9.56 -20.55
C ASN A 280 33.79 8.07 -20.26
N PRO A 281 33.07 7.12 -20.89
CA PRO A 281 33.22 5.70 -20.59
C PRO A 281 34.58 5.13 -21.01
N ALA A 282 35.29 5.75 -21.97
CA ALA A 282 36.60 5.29 -22.42
C ALA A 282 37.74 5.73 -21.50
N THR A 283 37.65 6.94 -20.93
CA THR A 283 38.74 7.52 -20.11
C THR A 283 38.42 7.54 -18.61
N GLY A 284 37.16 7.41 -18.22
CA GLY A 284 36.69 7.57 -16.84
C GLY A 284 36.60 9.02 -16.35
N GLU A 285 37.00 9.99 -17.19
CA GLU A 285 36.99 11.42 -16.88
C GLU A 285 35.58 11.91 -16.54
N LEU A 286 35.48 12.71 -15.48
CA LEU A 286 34.22 13.29 -15.04
C LEU A 286 33.87 14.50 -15.90
N ALA A 287 32.80 14.39 -16.69
CA ALA A 287 32.29 15.48 -17.50
C ALA A 287 31.34 16.40 -16.72
N SER A 288 30.55 15.86 -15.80
CA SER A 288 29.63 16.63 -14.96
C SER A 288 29.22 15.87 -13.71
N HIS A 289 28.96 16.58 -12.62
CA HIS A 289 28.34 16.04 -11.41
C HIS A 289 27.45 17.12 -10.81
N ARG A 290 26.15 16.89 -10.77
CA ARG A 290 25.20 17.87 -10.26
C ARG A 290 23.90 17.24 -9.78
N PRO A 291 23.22 17.89 -8.84
CA PRO A 291 21.84 17.55 -8.54
C PRO A 291 20.92 17.91 -9.72
N LEU A 292 19.85 17.14 -9.86
CA LEU A 292 18.78 17.32 -10.83
C LEU A 292 17.44 17.16 -10.12
N ALA A 293 16.57 18.15 -10.22
CA ALA A 293 15.20 18.04 -9.72
C ALA A 293 14.28 17.55 -10.84
N LEU A 294 13.58 16.43 -10.63
CA LEU A 294 12.60 15.93 -11.61
C LEU A 294 11.47 15.12 -10.94
N PRO A 295 10.26 15.09 -11.53
CA PRO A 295 9.22 14.17 -11.12
C PRO A 295 9.60 12.72 -11.39
N MET A 296 9.28 11.82 -10.45
CA MET A 296 9.62 10.40 -10.57
C MET A 296 8.56 9.51 -9.95
N ALA A 297 8.27 8.39 -10.63
CA ALA A 297 7.46 7.31 -10.10
C ALA A 297 8.35 6.12 -9.74
N TRP A 298 7.96 5.46 -8.66
CA TRP A 298 8.60 4.32 -8.04
C TRP A 298 7.62 3.16 -8.16
N LEU A 299 8.06 2.14 -8.89
CA LEU A 299 7.27 0.97 -9.20
C LEU A 299 7.85 -0.25 -8.49
N ILE A 300 6.98 -1.17 -8.09
CA ILE A 300 7.37 -2.46 -7.55
C ILE A 300 6.80 -3.59 -8.39
N ARG A 301 7.44 -4.74 -8.33
CA ARG A 301 6.84 -6.00 -8.77
C ARG A 301 6.11 -6.62 -7.56
N PRO A 302 4.80 -6.90 -7.65
CA PRO A 302 4.03 -7.47 -6.55
C PRO A 302 4.52 -8.87 -6.14
#